data_AF-A0A6J7GVD8-F1
#
_entry.id   AF-A0A6J7GVD8-F1
#
_cell.length_a   1.000
_cell.length_b   1.000
_cell.length_c   1.000
_cell.angle_alpha   90.00
_cell.angle_beta   90.00
_cell.angle_gamma   90.00
#
_symmetry.space_group_name_H-M   'P 1'
#
loop_
_entity.id
_entity.type
_entity.pdbx_description
1 polymer ?
#
loop_
_entity_poly.entity_id
_entity_poly.type
_entity_poly.pdbx_seq_one_letter_code
_entity_poly.pdbx_strand_id
1 'polypeptide(L)'
;MPVIPLSTGTNNAFPYWVEPTVAGSAAGLLATGVVVSDPTTLLPAKVVHVSMPDGVDELALIDAVAVADPWVGSLELFEPDTMRIAVLTRADPAAIGFSAVGGLLVPCSPEDERGVLVRFCPPGADPPVLLHAPTAPGHYAAIGILECRSLHLGDAIEVAGPVLLAFDGERKRRLRDGETAVFVVRRDGPRVIDVRAVMAAAAHQGVFVGQFPRT
;
A
#
# COMPACT_ATOMS: atom_id res chain seq x y z
N MET A 1 5.39 -1.95 17.93
CA MET A 1 5.55 -3.42 17.90
C MET A 1 5.88 -3.85 16.46
N PRO A 2 6.88 -4.72 16.20
CA PRO A 2 7.11 -5.32 14.88
C PRO A 2 5.94 -6.20 14.42
N VAL A 3 5.73 -6.30 13.11
CA VAL A 3 4.67 -7.13 12.49
C VAL A 3 5.21 -7.94 11.31
N ILE A 4 4.57 -9.09 11.03
CA ILE A 4 4.73 -9.84 9.77
C ILE A 4 3.33 -9.94 9.14
N PRO A 5 3.06 -9.30 8.00
CA PRO A 5 1.75 -9.31 7.37
C PRO A 5 1.56 -10.60 6.56
N LEU A 6 1.26 -11.72 7.23
CA LEU A 6 1.08 -13.01 6.55
C LEU A 6 -0.18 -13.04 5.69
N SER A 7 -0.07 -13.60 4.50
CA SER A 7 -1.22 -13.94 3.67
C SER A 7 -1.90 -15.20 4.20
N THR A 8 -3.17 -15.11 4.64
CA THR A 8 -4.00 -16.29 4.96
C THR A 8 -5.23 -16.42 4.05
N GLY A 9 -5.27 -15.68 2.94
CA GLY A 9 -6.44 -15.57 2.05
C GLY A 9 -6.28 -14.47 1.00
N THR A 10 -7.38 -14.00 0.40
CA THR A 10 -7.36 -13.01 -0.70
C THR A 10 -7.54 -11.56 -0.26
N ASN A 11 -7.86 -11.31 1.02
CA ASN A 11 -8.04 -9.96 1.56
C ASN A 11 -6.93 -9.61 2.54
N ASN A 12 -5.71 -9.42 2.02
CA ASN A 12 -4.62 -8.88 2.83
C ASN A 12 -4.28 -7.51 2.27
N ALA A 13 -4.31 -6.49 3.14
CA ALA A 13 -3.91 -5.14 2.76
C ALA A 13 -2.48 -5.13 2.18
N PHE A 14 -1.57 -5.97 2.71
CA PHE A 14 -0.21 -6.10 2.18
C PHE A 14 0.50 -7.42 2.51
N PRO A 15 0.13 -8.51 1.84
CA PRO A 15 0.62 -9.83 2.20
C PRO A 15 2.09 -10.02 1.88
N TYR A 16 2.80 -10.68 2.80
CA TYR A 16 3.98 -11.47 2.51
C TYR A 16 3.57 -12.90 2.23
N TRP A 17 3.99 -13.40 1.06
CA TRP A 17 3.82 -14.79 0.63
C TRP A 17 4.92 -15.66 1.24
N VAL A 18 4.80 -15.89 2.55
CA VAL A 18 5.78 -16.67 3.30
C VAL A 18 5.09 -17.73 4.14
N GLU A 19 5.75 -18.87 4.29
CA GLU A 19 5.24 -19.96 5.09
C GLU A 19 5.25 -19.58 6.59
N PRO A 20 4.14 -19.80 7.33
CA PRO A 20 4.00 -19.36 8.73
C PRO A 20 5.08 -19.85 9.70
N THR A 21 5.57 -21.08 9.54
CA THR A 21 6.65 -21.65 10.36
C THR A 21 7.95 -20.87 10.18
N VAL A 22 8.29 -20.52 8.93
CA VAL A 22 9.45 -19.68 8.62
C VAL A 22 9.28 -18.27 9.18
N ALA A 23 8.08 -17.69 9.07
CA ALA A 23 7.78 -16.39 9.65
C ALA A 23 7.90 -16.37 11.18
N GLY A 24 7.37 -17.39 11.85
CA GLY A 24 7.51 -17.56 13.30
C GLY A 24 8.97 -17.72 13.73
N SER A 25 9.76 -18.45 12.94
CA SER A 25 11.21 -18.60 13.17
C SER A 25 11.92 -17.25 13.08
N ALA A 26 11.66 -16.47 12.03
CA ALA A 26 12.24 -15.12 11.88
C ALA A 26 11.83 -14.18 13.01
N ALA A 27 10.54 -14.17 13.40
CA ALA A 27 10.07 -13.40 14.53
C ALA A 27 10.79 -13.78 15.83
N GLY A 28 10.97 -15.08 16.09
CA GLY A 28 11.69 -15.60 17.25
C GLY A 28 13.16 -15.19 17.25
N LEU A 29 13.83 -15.27 16.10
CA LEU A 29 15.25 -14.89 15.95
C LEU A 29 15.50 -13.41 16.23
N LEU A 30 14.60 -12.53 15.77
CA LEU A 30 14.66 -11.11 16.12
C LEU A 30 14.30 -10.85 17.59
N ALA A 31 13.24 -11.49 18.10
CA ALA A 31 12.78 -11.29 19.47
C ALA A 31 13.80 -11.74 20.53
N THR A 32 14.59 -12.77 20.21
CA THR A 32 15.66 -13.29 21.06
C THR A 32 17.01 -12.58 20.86
N GLY A 33 17.10 -11.66 19.90
CA GLY A 33 18.32 -10.92 19.59
C GLY A 33 19.41 -11.75 18.92
N VAL A 34 19.12 -12.98 18.49
CA VAL A 34 20.04 -13.82 17.70
C VAL A 34 20.37 -13.14 16.38
N VAL A 35 19.35 -12.59 15.72
CA VAL A 35 19.51 -11.70 14.56
C VAL A 35 19.33 -10.25 15.01
N VAL A 36 20.23 -9.37 14.54
CA VAL A 36 20.20 -7.94 14.86
C VAL A 36 18.98 -7.29 14.20
N SER A 37 18.26 -6.46 14.97
CA SER A 37 17.21 -5.60 14.43
C SER A 37 17.83 -4.33 13.83
N ASP A 38 17.84 -4.24 12.51
CA ASP A 38 18.35 -3.12 11.73
C ASP A 38 17.46 -2.84 10.49
N PRO A 39 17.72 -1.79 9.70
CA PRO A 39 16.90 -1.47 8.54
C PRO A 39 16.84 -2.54 7.44
N THR A 40 17.71 -3.57 7.48
CA THR A 40 17.69 -4.69 6.53
C THR A 40 16.75 -5.82 6.96
N THR A 41 16.48 -5.94 8.27
CA THR A 41 15.68 -7.02 8.86
C THR A 41 14.33 -6.53 9.37
N LEU A 42 14.22 -5.23 9.65
CA LEU A 42 13.06 -4.59 10.22
C LEU A 42 12.92 -3.16 9.70
N LEU A 43 11.98 -2.95 8.77
CA LEU A 43 11.79 -1.67 8.09
C LEU A 43 10.41 -1.07 8.42
N PRO A 44 10.29 0.22 8.77
CA PRO A 44 8.98 0.86 8.88
C PRO A 44 8.26 0.86 7.52
N ALA A 45 6.98 0.52 7.52
CA ALA A 45 6.14 0.60 6.34
C ALA A 45 5.89 2.06 5.93
N LYS A 46 5.65 2.27 4.64
CA LYS A 46 5.10 3.52 4.12
C LYS A 46 3.61 3.61 4.47
N VAL A 47 3.14 4.82 4.79
CA VAL A 47 1.75 5.15 5.14
C VAL A 47 1.38 6.47 4.47
N VAL A 48 0.16 6.57 3.97
CA VAL A 48 -0.43 7.85 3.56
C VAL A 48 -1.05 8.50 4.80
N HIS A 49 -0.52 9.66 5.18
CA HIS A 49 -1.12 10.56 6.15
C HIS A 49 -2.09 11.47 5.43
N VAL A 50 -3.29 11.61 5.98
CA VAL A 50 -4.36 12.42 5.39
C VAL A 50 -4.80 13.46 6.40
N SER A 51 -4.39 14.70 6.17
CA SER A 51 -4.85 15.82 6.98
C SER A 51 -6.24 16.27 6.52
N MET A 52 -7.19 16.25 7.45
CA MET A 52 -8.60 16.53 7.19
C MET A 52 -8.94 17.97 7.62
N PRO A 53 -9.93 18.63 6.98
CA PRO A 53 -10.31 20.01 7.29
C PRO A 53 -10.89 20.18 8.71
N ASP A 54 -11.44 19.13 9.30
CA ASP A 54 -11.96 19.11 10.67
C ASP A 54 -10.87 18.83 11.74
N GLY A 55 -9.62 18.65 11.31
CA GLY A 55 -8.48 18.35 12.18
C GLY A 55 -8.43 16.91 12.69
N VAL A 56 -9.34 16.03 12.25
CA VAL A 56 -9.32 14.61 12.58
C VAL A 56 -8.66 13.84 11.44
N ASP A 57 -7.33 13.77 11.52
CA ASP A 57 -6.48 13.12 10.52
C ASP A 57 -6.78 11.61 10.37
N GLU A 58 -6.56 11.11 9.16
CA GLU A 58 -6.74 9.71 8.78
C GLU A 58 -5.40 9.11 8.30
N LEU A 59 -5.33 7.77 8.32
CA LEU A 59 -4.19 7.02 7.82
C LEU A 59 -4.64 5.92 6.86
N ALA A 60 -3.83 5.68 5.83
CA ALA A 60 -3.96 4.53 4.93
C ALA A 60 -2.61 3.82 4.76
N LEU A 61 -2.56 2.51 4.99
CA LEU A 61 -1.33 1.72 4.86
C LEU A 61 -0.95 1.47 3.38
N ILE A 62 -1.92 1.45 2.48
CA ILE A 62 -1.78 1.04 1.08
C ILE A 62 -2.19 2.16 0.16
N ASP A 63 -3.44 2.58 0.27
CA ASP A 63 -4.04 3.51 -0.67
C ASP A 63 -5.02 4.48 0.02
N ALA A 64 -4.86 5.75 -0.31
CA ALA A 64 -5.85 6.79 -0.04
C ALA A 64 -6.39 7.26 -1.39
N VAL A 65 -7.68 7.09 -1.62
CA VAL A 65 -8.32 7.38 -2.90
C VAL A 65 -9.43 8.39 -2.73
N ALA A 66 -9.66 9.20 -3.76
CA ALA A 66 -10.82 10.07 -3.84
C ALA A 66 -11.66 9.71 -5.07
N VAL A 67 -12.95 9.52 -4.83
CA VAL A 67 -13.96 9.27 -5.86
C VAL A 67 -15.05 10.32 -5.79
N ALA A 68 -15.47 10.82 -6.94
CA ALA A 68 -16.60 11.72 -7.08
C ALA A 68 -17.90 10.91 -7.20
N ASP A 69 -18.22 10.12 -6.16
CA ASP A 69 -19.46 9.36 -6.10
C ASP A 69 -20.60 10.20 -5.45
N PRO A 70 -21.67 10.54 -6.19
CA PRO A 70 -22.82 11.25 -5.64
C PRO A 70 -23.65 10.40 -4.66
N TRP A 71 -23.55 9.07 -4.68
CA TRP A 71 -24.37 8.15 -3.90
C TRP A 71 -23.52 7.37 -2.88
N VAL A 72 -23.61 7.75 -1.60
CA VAL A 72 -22.89 7.10 -0.48
C VAL A 72 -23.11 5.57 -0.40
N GLY A 73 -24.19 5.07 -1.01
CA GLY A 73 -24.60 3.66 -0.96
C GLY A 73 -23.98 2.76 -2.04
N SER A 74 -23.36 3.32 -3.08
CA SER A 74 -22.61 2.54 -4.06
C SER A 74 -21.26 2.19 -3.43
N LEU A 75 -21.08 0.92 -3.11
CA LEU A 75 -19.89 0.43 -2.39
C LEU A 75 -18.66 0.31 -3.28
N GLU A 76 -18.79 0.62 -4.57
CA GLU A 76 -17.81 0.31 -5.59
C GLU A 76 -16.84 1.48 -5.80
N LEU A 77 -15.71 1.43 -5.09
CA LEU A 77 -14.58 2.35 -5.31
C LEU A 77 -13.99 2.23 -6.72
N PHE A 78 -14.36 1.18 -7.46
CA PHE A 78 -13.79 0.80 -8.74
C PHE A 78 -14.64 1.16 -9.96
N GLU A 79 -15.53 2.15 -9.87
CA GLU A 79 -16.22 2.74 -11.02
C GLU A 79 -15.31 3.79 -11.68
N PRO A 80 -14.69 3.52 -12.86
CA PRO A 80 -13.70 4.40 -13.47
C PRO A 80 -14.18 5.84 -13.66
N ASP A 81 -15.47 6.02 -13.94
CA ASP A 81 -16.07 7.34 -14.17
C ASP A 81 -16.08 8.23 -12.91
N THR A 82 -16.07 7.63 -11.73
CA THR A 82 -16.05 8.35 -10.45
C THR A 82 -14.65 8.61 -9.93
N MET A 83 -13.64 7.87 -10.40
CA MET A 83 -12.27 8.00 -9.89
C MET A 83 -11.69 9.38 -10.16
N ARG A 84 -10.93 9.92 -9.20
CA ARG A 84 -10.27 11.24 -9.35
C ARG A 84 -8.79 11.15 -9.03
N ILE A 85 -8.44 10.60 -7.87
CA ILE A 85 -7.06 10.50 -7.43
C ILE A 85 -6.85 9.23 -6.60
N ALA A 86 -5.66 8.64 -6.73
CA ALA A 86 -5.17 7.64 -5.80
C ALA A 86 -3.73 7.99 -5.42
N VAL A 87 -3.44 7.98 -4.11
CA VAL A 87 -2.09 8.06 -3.58
C VAL A 87 -1.77 6.70 -2.96
N LEU A 88 -0.71 6.06 -3.45
CA LEU A 88 -0.35 4.70 -3.12
C LEU A 88 1.01 4.67 -2.43
N THR A 89 1.11 3.91 -1.35
CA THR A 89 2.39 3.63 -0.68
C THR A 89 3.22 2.61 -1.45
N ARG A 90 2.55 1.72 -2.19
CA ARG A 90 3.12 0.68 -3.05
C ARG A 90 2.23 0.49 -4.27
N ALA A 91 2.79 0.00 -5.36
CA ALA A 91 2.05 -0.24 -6.60
C ALA A 91 2.63 -1.48 -7.29
N ASP A 92 1.88 -2.59 -7.23
CA ASP A 92 2.33 -3.90 -7.68
C ASP A 92 1.58 -4.31 -8.96
N PRO A 93 2.27 -4.48 -10.11
CA PRO A 93 1.64 -4.90 -11.36
C PRO A 93 1.03 -6.31 -11.29
N ALA A 94 1.39 -7.13 -10.30
CA ALA A 94 0.81 -8.45 -10.06
C ALA A 94 -0.40 -8.43 -9.10
N ALA A 95 -0.81 -7.26 -8.60
CA ALA A 95 -1.97 -7.10 -7.74
C ALA A 95 -3.27 -6.93 -8.54
N ILE A 96 -4.35 -6.62 -7.82
CA ILE A 96 -5.63 -6.13 -8.35
C ILE A 96 -5.94 -4.74 -7.76
N GLY A 97 -6.92 -4.04 -8.33
CA GLY A 97 -7.40 -2.76 -7.81
C GLY A 97 -6.41 -1.60 -8.05
N PHE A 98 -6.39 -0.62 -7.15
CA PHE A 98 -5.59 0.60 -7.33
C PHE A 98 -4.08 0.33 -7.34
N SER A 99 -3.62 -0.66 -6.55
CA SER A 99 -2.23 -1.11 -6.58
C SER A 99 -1.82 -1.59 -7.98
N ALA A 100 -2.69 -2.35 -8.65
CA ALA A 100 -2.44 -2.81 -10.02
C ALA A 100 -2.45 -1.66 -11.02
N VAL A 101 -3.41 -0.73 -10.92
CA VAL A 101 -3.49 0.45 -11.79
C VAL A 101 -2.20 1.27 -11.72
N GLY A 102 -1.73 1.59 -10.52
CA GLY A 102 -0.45 2.28 -10.35
C GLY A 102 0.72 1.42 -10.80
N GLY A 103 0.71 0.13 -10.46
CA GLY A 103 1.84 -0.78 -10.67
C GLY A 103 2.10 -1.12 -12.14
N LEU A 104 1.05 -1.15 -12.97
CA LEU A 104 1.17 -1.37 -14.42
C LEU A 104 1.80 -0.18 -15.16
N LEU A 105 1.83 1.00 -14.54
CA LEU A 105 2.41 2.22 -15.13
C LEU A 105 3.73 2.62 -14.45
N VAL A 106 3.73 2.67 -13.12
CA VAL A 106 4.86 3.09 -12.28
C VAL A 106 4.99 2.11 -11.09
N PRO A 107 5.65 0.95 -11.29
CA PRO A 107 5.90 0.00 -10.21
C PRO A 107 6.58 0.63 -8.99
N CYS A 108 6.12 0.27 -7.80
CA CYS A 108 6.65 0.75 -6.53
C CYS A 108 6.59 -0.35 -5.47
N SER A 109 7.75 -0.79 -5.00
CA SER A 109 7.85 -1.83 -3.99
C SER A 109 7.67 -1.27 -2.57
N PRO A 110 7.46 -2.12 -1.55
CA PRO A 110 7.44 -1.68 -0.15
C PRO A 110 8.76 -1.04 0.33
N GLU A 111 9.89 -1.46 -0.23
CA GLU A 111 11.24 -1.03 0.12
C GLU A 111 11.61 0.30 -0.54
N ASP A 112 10.99 0.65 -1.67
CA ASP A 112 11.23 1.90 -2.39
C ASP A 112 10.96 3.15 -1.53
N GLU A 113 11.87 4.14 -1.53
CA GLU A 113 11.70 5.45 -0.84
C GLU A 113 10.83 6.44 -1.64
N ARG A 114 9.71 5.96 -2.17
CA ARG A 114 8.74 6.76 -2.94
C ARG A 114 7.31 6.21 -2.80
N GLY A 115 6.34 7.06 -3.08
CA GLY A 115 4.95 6.67 -3.32
C GLY A 115 4.59 6.75 -4.80
N VAL A 116 3.32 6.52 -5.13
CA VAL A 116 2.77 6.70 -6.49
C VAL A 116 1.53 7.57 -6.42
N LEU A 117 1.45 8.54 -7.32
CA LEU A 117 0.26 9.33 -7.60
C LEU A 117 -0.37 8.81 -8.89
N VAL A 118 -1.68 8.59 -8.85
CA VAL A 118 -2.50 8.38 -10.03
C VAL A 118 -3.59 9.46 -10.06
N ARG A 119 -3.68 10.20 -11.16
CA ARG A 119 -4.81 11.07 -11.47
C ARG A 119 -5.60 10.46 -12.61
N PHE A 120 -6.89 10.28 -12.38
CA PHE A 120 -7.81 9.66 -13.33
C PHE A 120 -8.47 10.75 -14.19
N CYS A 121 -8.75 10.42 -15.44
CA CYS A 121 -9.51 11.29 -16.32
C CYS A 121 -10.98 11.33 -15.88
N PRO A 122 -11.63 12.50 -15.91
CA PRO A 122 -13.07 12.57 -15.71
C PRO A 122 -13.83 11.91 -16.88
N PRO A 123 -15.10 11.53 -16.67
CA PRO A 123 -15.94 10.94 -17.72
C PRO A 123 -16.01 11.84 -18.95
N GLY A 124 -15.96 11.24 -20.13
CA GLY A 124 -16.09 11.94 -21.42
C GLY A 124 -14.87 12.77 -21.85
N ALA A 125 -13.79 12.78 -21.07
CA ALA A 125 -12.51 13.34 -21.50
C ALA A 125 -11.77 12.35 -22.43
N ASP A 126 -10.89 12.88 -23.27
CA ASP A 126 -9.95 12.09 -24.07
C ASP A 126 -8.67 11.83 -23.24
N PRO A 127 -8.44 10.60 -22.73
CA PRO A 127 -7.35 10.35 -21.82
C PRO A 127 -6.00 10.24 -22.55
N PRO A 128 -4.91 10.84 -22.02
CA PRO A 128 -3.56 10.62 -22.55
C PRO A 128 -3.16 9.15 -22.60
N VAL A 129 -3.63 8.36 -21.62
CA VAL A 129 -3.40 6.92 -21.53
C VAL A 129 -4.72 6.23 -21.19
N LEU A 130 -5.12 5.24 -22.00
CA LEU A 130 -6.18 4.31 -21.68
C LEU A 130 -5.56 2.99 -21.18
N LEU A 131 -5.70 2.72 -19.89
CA LEU A 131 -5.13 1.54 -19.23
C LEU A 131 -6.19 0.45 -19.08
N HIS A 132 -5.88 -0.78 -19.52
CA HIS A 132 -6.67 -1.96 -19.18
C HIS A 132 -6.06 -2.64 -17.96
N ALA A 133 -6.75 -2.61 -16.81
CA ALA A 133 -6.21 -3.11 -15.55
C ALA A 133 -7.21 -4.02 -14.80
N PRO A 134 -6.71 -4.99 -14.01
CA PRO A 134 -7.55 -5.84 -13.17
C PRO A 134 -8.03 -5.05 -11.96
N THR A 135 -9.30 -4.65 -11.93
CA THR A 135 -9.85 -3.87 -10.79
C THR A 135 -10.40 -4.77 -9.68
N ALA A 136 -10.76 -6.02 -9.99
CA ALA A 136 -11.20 -7.03 -9.03
C ALA A 136 -10.90 -8.45 -9.56
N PRO A 137 -11.01 -9.52 -8.74
CA PRO A 137 -10.83 -10.88 -9.22
C PRO A 137 -11.78 -11.20 -10.38
N GLY A 138 -11.22 -11.61 -11.53
CA GLY A 138 -12.00 -11.91 -12.73
C GLY A 138 -12.57 -10.69 -13.47
N HIS A 139 -12.23 -9.46 -13.07
CA HIS A 139 -12.75 -8.23 -13.67
C HIS A 139 -11.63 -7.29 -14.14
N TYR A 140 -11.71 -6.88 -15.40
CA TYR A 140 -10.85 -5.87 -16.01
C TYR A 140 -11.69 -4.67 -16.45
N ALA A 141 -11.15 -3.48 -16.23
CA ALA A 141 -11.76 -2.23 -16.69
C ALA A 141 -10.80 -1.45 -17.57
N ALA A 142 -11.35 -0.67 -18.51
CA ALA A 142 -10.62 0.38 -19.20
C ALA A 142 -10.68 1.65 -18.35
N ILE A 143 -9.53 2.22 -18.03
CA ILE A 143 -9.38 3.32 -17.09
C ILE A 143 -8.61 4.45 -17.78
N GLY A 144 -9.23 5.63 -17.87
CA GLY A 144 -8.58 6.83 -18.38
C GLY A 144 -7.61 7.40 -17.35
N ILE A 145 -6.34 7.53 -17.71
CA ILE A 145 -5.28 8.04 -16.84
C ILE A 145 -4.81 9.40 -17.36
N LEU A 146 -4.94 10.41 -16.50
CA LEU A 146 -4.45 11.77 -16.78
C LEU A 146 -2.96 11.87 -16.48
N GLU A 147 -2.53 11.32 -15.34
CA GLU A 147 -1.15 11.35 -14.88
C GLU A 147 -0.90 10.13 -13.99
N CYS A 148 0.23 9.46 -14.17
CA CYS A 148 0.75 8.51 -13.20
C CYS A 148 2.24 8.75 -13.03
N ARG A 149 2.69 9.00 -11.79
CA ARG A 149 4.09 9.31 -11.50
C ARG A 149 4.49 8.91 -10.09
N SER A 150 5.80 8.82 -9.88
CA SER A 150 6.38 8.67 -8.55
C SER A 150 6.20 9.94 -7.70
N LEU A 151 6.06 9.75 -6.40
CA LEU A 151 6.05 10.78 -5.35
C LEU A 151 7.27 10.63 -4.45
N HIS A 152 7.94 11.71 -4.12
CA HIS A 152 8.90 11.67 -3.02
C HIS A 152 8.15 11.57 -1.69
N LEU A 153 8.79 10.95 -0.70
CA LEU A 153 8.25 10.96 0.65
C LEU A 153 8.20 12.41 1.17
N GLY A 154 7.08 12.79 1.77
CA GLY A 154 6.84 14.16 2.22
C GLY A 154 6.19 15.09 1.19
N ASP A 155 6.03 14.69 -0.07
CA ASP A 155 5.28 15.47 -1.06
C ASP A 155 3.81 15.63 -0.60
N ALA A 156 3.32 16.87 -0.63
CA ALA A 156 1.94 17.20 -0.27
C ALA A 156 1.04 17.20 -1.50
N ILE A 157 0.00 16.37 -1.45
CA ILE A 157 -0.98 16.23 -2.53
C ILE A 157 -2.33 16.74 -2.04
N GLU A 158 -2.76 17.88 -2.56
CA GLU A 158 -4.07 18.45 -2.26
C GLU A 158 -5.18 17.73 -3.02
N VAL A 159 -6.27 17.46 -2.30
CA VAL A 159 -7.50 16.87 -2.83
C VAL A 159 -8.65 17.78 -2.43
N ALA A 160 -9.28 18.43 -3.40
CA ALA A 160 -10.44 19.29 -3.19
C ALA A 160 -11.75 18.49 -3.30
N GLY A 161 -12.74 18.85 -2.48
CA GLY A 161 -14.09 18.33 -2.58
C GLY A 161 -14.91 18.98 -3.71
N PRO A 162 -16.12 18.47 -3.98
CA PRO A 162 -16.79 17.38 -3.27
C PRO A 162 -16.35 15.98 -3.74
N VAL A 163 -15.88 15.15 -2.79
CA VAL A 163 -15.47 13.76 -3.05
C VAL A 163 -15.73 12.87 -1.84
N LEU A 164 -15.79 11.56 -2.06
CA LEU A 164 -15.66 10.55 -1.03
C LEU A 164 -14.19 10.09 -1.00
N LEU A 165 -13.56 10.22 0.16
CA LEU A 165 -12.25 9.67 0.43
C LEU A 165 -12.42 8.25 0.98
N ALA A 166 -11.60 7.32 0.51
CA ALA A 166 -11.51 5.97 1.05
C ALA A 166 -10.05 5.61 1.38
N PHE A 167 -9.87 4.88 2.48
CA PHE A 167 -8.57 4.53 3.03
C PHE A 167 -8.49 3.01 3.19
N ASP A 168 -7.55 2.39 2.48
CA ASP A 168 -7.36 0.93 2.42
C ASP A 168 -8.62 0.13 2.05
N GLY A 169 -9.61 0.79 1.43
CA GLY A 169 -10.94 0.21 1.16
C GLY A 169 -11.85 0.01 2.38
N GLU A 170 -11.37 0.25 3.61
CA GLU A 170 -12.11 -0.04 4.85
C GLU A 170 -12.84 1.18 5.43
N ARG A 171 -12.16 2.32 5.48
CA ARG A 171 -12.68 3.56 6.07
C ARG A 171 -13.02 4.57 4.98
N LYS A 172 -14.06 5.38 5.23
CA LYS A 172 -14.56 6.37 4.27
C LYS A 172 -14.88 7.69 4.96
N ARG A 173 -14.50 8.82 4.36
CA ARG A 173 -14.80 10.18 4.84
C ARG A 173 -15.26 11.03 3.67
N ARG A 174 -16.28 11.87 3.88
CA ARG A 174 -16.75 12.80 2.85
C ARG A 174 -15.98 14.12 2.97
N LEU A 175 -15.50 14.61 1.84
CA LEU A 175 -14.99 15.97 1.69
C LEU A 175 -16.05 16.79 0.94
N ARG A 176 -16.51 17.89 1.54
CA ARG A 176 -17.57 18.74 1.00
C ARG A 176 -17.00 19.74 -0.02
N ASP A 177 -17.89 20.39 -0.75
CA ASP A 177 -17.51 21.49 -1.62
C ASP A 177 -16.80 22.61 -0.82
N GLY A 178 -15.70 23.12 -1.36
CA GLY A 178 -14.82 24.08 -0.69
C GLY A 178 -13.90 23.52 0.40
N GLU A 179 -14.04 22.25 0.78
CA GLU A 179 -13.10 21.59 1.70
C GLU A 179 -11.92 20.97 0.95
N THR A 180 -10.75 20.94 1.59
CA THR A 180 -9.52 20.34 1.03
C THR A 180 -8.89 19.41 2.06
N ALA A 181 -8.47 18.23 1.61
CA ALA A 181 -7.62 17.32 2.36
C ALA A 181 -6.21 17.29 1.75
N VAL A 182 -5.21 16.98 2.57
CA VAL A 182 -3.80 16.90 2.13
C VAL A 182 -3.26 15.51 2.40
N PHE A 183 -2.78 14.85 1.34
CA PHE A 183 -2.23 13.50 1.42
C PHE A 183 -0.71 13.58 1.37
N VAL A 184 -0.03 12.87 2.28
CA VAL A 184 1.44 12.82 2.36
C VAL A 184 1.89 11.40 2.61
N VAL A 185 2.78 10.86 1.76
CA VAL A 185 3.39 9.55 2.00
C VAL A 185 4.59 9.70 2.93
N ARG A 186 4.62 8.94 4.03
CA ARG A 186 5.71 8.89 5.02
C ARG A 186 6.13 7.46 5.32
N ARG A 187 7.35 7.26 5.82
CA ARG A 187 7.87 5.96 6.27
C ARG A 187 7.95 5.88 7.80
N ASP A 188 6.80 6.06 8.44
CA ASP A 188 6.63 6.05 9.89
C ASP A 188 5.55 5.06 10.34
N GLY A 189 5.18 4.13 9.47
CA GLY A 189 4.21 3.08 9.75
C GLY A 189 4.71 1.96 10.65
N PRO A 190 3.92 0.89 10.79
CA PRO A 190 4.32 -0.31 11.51
C PRO A 190 5.67 -0.84 11.00
N ARG A 191 6.52 -1.30 11.92
CA ARG A 191 7.80 -1.92 11.55
C ARG A 191 7.55 -3.34 11.06
N VAL A 192 7.87 -3.61 9.80
CA VAL A 192 7.67 -4.89 9.13
C VAL A 192 8.96 -5.69 9.16
N ILE A 193 8.87 -6.95 9.61
CA ILE A 193 10.00 -7.88 9.60
C ILE A 193 10.18 -8.43 8.19
N ASP A 194 11.37 -8.26 7.62
CA ASP A 194 11.77 -8.98 6.41
C ASP A 194 12.19 -10.40 6.77
N VAL A 195 11.26 -11.33 6.61
CA VAL A 195 11.48 -12.75 6.92
C VAL A 195 12.66 -13.34 6.12
N ARG A 196 12.83 -12.93 4.87
CA ARG A 196 13.91 -13.44 4.01
C ARG A 196 15.26 -12.95 4.52
N ALA A 197 15.37 -11.65 4.82
CA ALA A 197 16.60 -11.06 5.33
C ALA A 197 17.01 -11.65 6.69
N VAL A 198 16.05 -11.82 7.60
CA VAL A 198 16.31 -12.44 8.92
C VAL A 198 16.80 -13.87 8.79
N MET A 199 16.14 -14.69 7.98
CA MET A 199 16.53 -16.08 7.80
C MET A 199 17.89 -16.21 7.11
N ALA A 200 18.21 -15.33 6.15
CA ALA A 200 19.52 -15.27 5.52
C ALA A 200 20.62 -14.90 6.52
N ALA A 201 20.38 -13.91 7.39
CA ALA A 201 21.32 -13.52 8.44
C ALA A 201 21.58 -14.68 9.43
N ALA A 202 20.52 -15.36 9.89
CA ALA A 202 20.64 -16.50 10.80
C ALA A 202 21.40 -17.68 10.15
N ALA A 203 21.17 -17.94 8.87
CA ALA A 203 21.90 -18.97 8.14
C ALA A 203 23.40 -18.65 8.03
N HIS A 204 23.76 -17.40 7.69
CA HIS A 204 25.16 -16.96 7.65
C HIS A 204 25.87 -17.03 9.01
N GLN A 205 25.14 -16.83 10.10
CA GLN A 205 25.65 -16.97 11.47
C GLN A 205 25.74 -18.43 11.94
N GLY A 206 25.28 -19.40 11.13
CA GLY A 206 25.30 -20.82 11.49
C GLY A 206 24.29 -21.22 12.55
N VAL A 207 23.25 -20.40 12.80
CA VAL A 207 22.27 -20.60 13.88
C VAL A 207 21.57 -21.97 13.81
N PHE A 208 21.36 -22.48 12.60
CA PHE A 208 20.65 -23.75 12.37
C PHE A 208 21.58 -24.98 12.33
N VAL A 209 22.90 -24.80 12.54
CA VAL A 209 23.88 -25.87 12.45
C VAL A 209 24.18 -26.42 13.84
N GLY A 210 23.83 -27.67 14.08
CA GLY A 210 24.23 -28.44 15.26
C GLY A 210 25.24 -29.54 14.91
N GLN A 211 25.95 -30.05 15.91
CA GLN A 211 26.71 -31.30 15.77
C GLN A 211 25.86 -32.47 16.24
N PHE A 212 25.85 -33.57 15.47
CA PHE A 212 25.29 -34.82 15.97
C PHE A 212 26.08 -35.29 17.19
N PRO A 213 25.42 -35.73 18.28
CA PRO A 213 26.12 -36.26 19.43
C PRO A 213 26.96 -37.47 18.97
N ARG A 214 28.27 -37.43 19.26
CA ARG A 214 29.14 -38.59 19.06
C ARG A 214 28.78 -39.60 20.16
N THR A 215 28.24 -40.74 19.76
CA THR A 215 27.97 -41.91 20.60
C THR A 215 29.24 -42.50 21.18
#